data_AF-A0A556TWB9-F1
#
_entry.id   AF-A0A556TWB9-F1
#
_cell.length_a   1.000
_cell.length_b   1.000
_cell.length_c   1.000
_cell.angle_alpha   90.00
_cell.angle_beta   90.00
_cell.angle_gamma   90.00
#
_symmetry.space_group_name_H-M   'P 1'
#
loop_
_entity.id
_entity.type
_entity.pdbx_description
1 polymer ?
#
loop_
_entity_poly.entity_id
_entity_poly.type
_entity_poly.pdbx_seq_one_letter_code
_entity_poly.pdbx_strand_id
1 'polypeptide(L)'
;MPVEVERKFVCDPHIVERLKDIGAVYLGQYGFKDRYFDSADFTLTLKDFWLRKREGSWELKLTTSNLNAEARARHGCTKYREITDVPQIKAELTAIMGICPEHTSDFLQAEEVHGEFEKWLQDMRLKCFAEFKTVRCSYVLEHEGDGRKVRVDLDQTDFGHCIGEIEVLVSDGVETAFAMQSVQETAQKLGDWRRDIPVIEITP
;
A
#
# COMPACT_ATOMS: atom_id res chain seq x y z
N MET A 1 -13.22 -8.17 4.31
CA MET A 1 -12.02 -7.99 3.47
C MET A 1 -10.80 -8.15 4.35
N PRO A 2 -9.70 -8.76 3.87
CA PRO A 2 -8.47 -8.85 4.65
C PRO A 2 -7.92 -7.43 4.92
N VAL A 3 -7.23 -7.28 6.05
CA VAL A 3 -6.48 -6.08 6.42
C VAL A 3 -5.01 -6.42 6.27
N GLU A 4 -4.30 -5.54 5.57
CA GLU A 4 -2.85 -5.60 5.44
C GLU A 4 -2.24 -4.81 6.59
N VAL A 5 -1.38 -5.47 7.36
CA VAL A 5 -0.51 -4.81 8.34
C VAL A 5 0.88 -4.77 7.75
N GLU A 6 1.39 -3.58 7.45
CA GLU A 6 2.67 -3.40 6.78
C GLU A 6 3.62 -2.52 7.59
N ARG A 7 4.93 -2.72 7.38
CA ARG A 7 5.99 -1.77 7.73
C ARG A 7 6.97 -1.66 6.59
N LYS A 8 7.27 -0.43 6.20
CA LYS A 8 8.28 -0.13 5.18
C LYS A 8 9.64 0.17 5.82
N PHE A 9 10.71 -0.18 5.12
CA PHE A 9 12.08 0.08 5.52
C PHE A 9 12.95 0.40 4.29
N VAL A 10 14.07 1.08 4.50
CA VAL A 10 15.02 1.38 3.41
C VAL A 10 15.88 0.16 3.14
N CYS A 11 15.92 -0.30 1.89
CA CYS A 11 16.81 -1.37 1.48
C CYS A 11 18.26 -0.90 1.54
N ASP A 12 19.12 -1.70 2.18
CA ASP A 12 20.56 -1.52 2.10
C ASP A 12 21.22 -2.73 1.42
N PRO A 13 22.50 -2.63 1.03
CA PRO A 13 23.17 -3.68 0.25
C PRO A 13 23.18 -5.07 0.89
N HIS A 14 23.00 -5.18 2.22
CA HIS A 14 23.05 -6.43 2.96
C HIS A 14 21.65 -7.00 3.27
N ILE A 15 20.57 -6.40 2.78
CA ILE A 15 19.21 -6.87 3.09
C ILE A 15 18.96 -8.30 2.59
N VAL A 16 19.46 -8.64 1.40
CA VAL A 16 19.28 -9.97 0.81
C VAL A 16 20.02 -11.04 1.61
N GLU A 17 21.20 -10.71 2.14
CA GLU A 17 21.97 -11.60 3.03
C GLU A 17 21.21 -11.83 4.34
N ARG A 18 20.75 -10.75 4.99
CA ARG A 18 19.95 -10.84 6.22
C ARG A 18 18.66 -11.64 6.04
N LEU A 19 17.98 -11.50 4.91
CA LEU A 19 16.78 -12.31 4.60
C LEU A 19 17.11 -13.80 4.55
N LYS A 20 18.23 -14.19 3.94
CA LYS A 20 18.68 -15.58 3.91
C LYS A 20 19.04 -16.07 5.31
N ASP A 21 19.76 -15.26 6.09
CA ASP A 21 20.22 -15.61 7.43
C ASP A 21 19.06 -15.87 8.40
N ILE A 22 17.94 -15.15 8.24
CA ILE A 22 16.75 -15.33 9.07
C ILE A 22 15.82 -16.43 8.54
N GLY A 23 16.22 -17.14 7.46
CA GLY A 23 15.47 -18.25 6.89
C GLY A 23 14.34 -17.85 5.94
N ALA A 24 14.33 -16.63 5.40
CA ALA A 24 13.32 -16.23 4.45
C ALA A 24 13.50 -16.97 3.11
N VAL A 25 12.40 -17.52 2.58
CA VAL A 25 12.37 -18.27 1.33
C VAL A 25 12.04 -17.32 0.17
N TYR A 26 12.87 -17.33 -0.86
CA TYR A 26 12.62 -16.56 -2.08
C TYR A 26 11.43 -17.12 -2.87
N LEU A 27 10.48 -16.26 -3.18
CA LEU A 27 9.26 -16.59 -3.93
C LEU A 27 9.37 -16.27 -5.42
N GLY A 28 10.21 -15.30 -5.80
CA GLY A 28 10.35 -14.87 -7.18
C GLY A 28 10.58 -13.38 -7.32
N GLN A 29 10.75 -12.97 -8.58
CA GLN A 29 10.90 -11.58 -8.98
C GLN A 29 9.99 -11.31 -10.18
N TYR A 30 9.34 -10.16 -10.17
CA TYR A 30 8.50 -9.70 -11.27
C TYR A 30 8.49 -8.17 -11.35
N GLY A 31 8.15 -7.65 -12.54
CA GLY A 31 8.03 -6.22 -12.78
C GLY A 31 6.59 -5.82 -13.00
N PHE A 32 6.20 -4.63 -12.54
CA PHE A 32 4.89 -4.03 -12.80
C PHE A 32 4.99 -2.52 -12.96
N LYS A 33 3.99 -1.92 -13.58
CA LYS A 33 3.84 -0.47 -13.72
C LYS A 33 2.62 0.04 -12.97
N ASP A 34 2.85 1.04 -12.12
CA ASP A 34 1.81 1.76 -11.40
C ASP A 34 1.59 3.16 -11.97
N ARG A 35 0.32 3.55 -12.07
CA ARG A 35 -0.12 4.94 -12.29
C ARG A 35 -0.94 5.37 -11.09
N TYR A 36 -0.53 6.44 -10.41
CA TYR A 36 -1.20 6.97 -9.22
C TYR A 36 -2.04 8.19 -9.57
N PHE A 37 -3.24 8.26 -8.99
CA PHE A 37 -4.25 9.27 -9.30
C PHE A 37 -4.67 10.02 -8.04
N ASP A 38 -4.77 11.34 -8.12
CA ASP A 38 -5.24 12.21 -7.03
C ASP A 38 -5.84 13.50 -7.59
N SER A 39 -6.45 14.31 -6.73
CA SER A 39 -6.88 15.67 -7.03
C SER A 39 -5.67 16.62 -7.11
N ALA A 40 -5.88 17.81 -7.67
CA ALA A 40 -4.82 18.83 -7.74
C ALA A 40 -4.28 19.25 -6.36
N ASP A 41 -5.10 19.11 -5.32
CA ASP A 41 -4.77 19.45 -3.93
C ASP A 41 -4.34 18.22 -3.12
N PHE A 42 -4.03 17.09 -3.77
CA PHE A 42 -3.55 15.85 -3.13
C PHE A 42 -4.48 15.32 -2.03
N THR A 43 -5.79 15.41 -2.24
CA THR A 43 -6.80 15.08 -1.22
C THR A 43 -6.72 13.64 -0.75
N LEU A 44 -6.39 12.69 -1.63
CA LEU A 44 -6.28 11.27 -1.28
C LEU A 44 -4.97 11.02 -0.53
N THR A 45 -3.84 11.39 -1.13
CA THR A 45 -2.51 11.08 -0.59
C THR A 45 -2.24 11.78 0.75
N LEU A 46 -2.67 13.04 0.93
CA LEU A 46 -2.55 13.74 2.23
C LEU A 46 -3.41 13.10 3.34
N LYS A 47 -4.45 12.36 2.98
CA LYS A 47 -5.28 11.57 3.90
C LYS A 47 -4.84 10.11 4.00
N ASP A 48 -3.70 9.75 3.41
CA ASP A 48 -3.16 8.38 3.40
C ASP A 48 -4.08 7.38 2.66
N PHE A 49 -4.70 7.86 1.58
CA PHE A 49 -5.44 7.06 0.61
C PHE A 49 -4.69 7.04 -0.72
N TRP A 50 -4.61 5.87 -1.34
CA TRP A 50 -3.81 5.68 -2.56
C TRP A 50 -4.65 5.01 -3.63
N LEU A 51 -5.04 5.76 -4.66
CA LEU A 51 -5.67 5.23 -5.86
C LEU A 51 -4.60 4.97 -6.92
N ARG A 52 -4.48 3.72 -7.38
CA ARG A 52 -3.54 3.34 -8.42
C ARG A 52 -4.17 2.44 -9.48
N LYS A 53 -3.59 2.48 -10.67
CA LYS A 53 -3.81 1.50 -11.74
C LYS A 53 -2.54 0.69 -11.96
N ARG A 54 -2.58 -0.59 -11.59
CA ARG A 54 -1.48 -1.55 -11.68
C ARG A 54 -1.74 -2.55 -12.78
N GLU A 55 -0.86 -2.60 -13.79
CA GLU A 55 -1.01 -3.54 -14.93
C GLU A 55 -2.40 -3.54 -15.58
N GLY A 56 -3.10 -2.40 -15.55
CA GLY A 56 -4.45 -2.26 -16.12
C GLY A 56 -5.60 -2.41 -15.13
N SER A 57 -5.36 -2.96 -13.93
CA SER A 57 -6.35 -3.14 -12.87
C SER A 57 -6.34 -1.97 -11.88
N TRP A 58 -7.50 -1.62 -11.34
CA TRP A 58 -7.63 -0.54 -10.36
C TRP A 58 -7.54 -1.06 -8.93
N GLU A 59 -6.83 -0.32 -8.09
CA GLU A 59 -6.66 -0.64 -6.67
C GLU A 59 -6.76 0.65 -5.85
N LEU A 60 -7.59 0.64 -4.82
CA LEU A 60 -7.70 1.70 -3.83
C LEU A 60 -7.23 1.18 -2.47
N LYS A 61 -6.14 1.75 -1.96
CA LYS A 61 -5.59 1.46 -0.64
C LYS A 61 -6.12 2.48 0.37
N LEU A 62 -6.91 2.01 1.33
CA LEU A 62 -7.55 2.82 2.36
C LEU A 62 -6.86 2.62 3.71
N THR A 63 -6.35 3.70 4.32
CA THR A 63 -5.90 3.63 5.72
C THR A 63 -7.09 3.33 6.62
N THR A 64 -6.96 2.33 7.49
CA THR A 64 -7.99 2.01 8.51
C THR A 64 -7.68 2.66 9.85
N SER A 65 -6.57 3.41 9.93
CA SER A 65 -6.10 4.01 11.16
C SER A 65 -6.53 5.48 11.25
N ASN A 66 -7.36 5.82 12.23
CA ASN A 66 -7.58 7.20 12.68
C ASN A 66 -6.39 7.73 13.51
N LEU A 67 -5.23 7.09 13.41
CA LEU A 67 -4.07 7.39 14.22
C LEU A 67 -3.42 8.66 13.70
N ASN A 68 -3.21 9.63 14.58
CA ASN A 68 -2.43 10.82 14.24
C ASN A 68 -0.99 10.41 13.81
N ALA A 69 -0.32 11.28 13.05
CA ALA A 69 1.01 11.00 12.49
C ALA A 69 2.03 10.53 13.56
N GLU A 70 1.92 11.03 14.79
CA GLU A 70 2.77 10.66 15.94
C GLU A 70 2.58 9.22 16.41
N ALA A 71 1.35 8.68 16.35
CA ALA A 71 1.07 7.29 16.68
C ALA A 71 1.58 6.35 15.57
N ARG A 72 1.49 6.76 14.29
CA ARG A 72 2.07 6.01 13.17
C ARG A 72 3.60 5.94 13.27
N ALA A 73 4.26 7.05 13.61
CA ALA A 73 5.70 7.11 13.81
C ALA A 73 6.18 6.24 14.99
N ARG A 74 5.40 6.10 16.06
CA ARG A 74 5.77 5.28 17.22
C ARG A 74 5.76 3.77 16.96
N HIS A 75 4.85 3.29 16.13
CA HIS A 75 4.69 1.85 15.88
C HIS A 75 5.34 1.40 14.57
N GLY A 76 5.60 2.31 13.63
CA GLY A 76 6.19 2.03 12.32
C GLY A 76 5.34 1.13 11.41
N CYS A 77 4.20 0.64 11.90
CA CYS A 77 3.27 -0.21 11.17
C CYS A 77 2.03 0.59 10.77
N THR A 78 1.59 0.39 9.53
CA THR A 78 0.34 0.96 9.02
C THR A 78 -0.63 -0.15 8.66
N LYS A 79 -1.92 0.15 8.71
CA LYS A 79 -2.99 -0.80 8.39
C LYS A 79 -3.78 -0.29 7.21
N TYR A 80 -3.93 -1.15 6.21
CA TYR A 80 -4.66 -0.81 5.00
C TYR A 80 -5.70 -1.87 4.64
N ARG A 81 -6.74 -1.39 3.98
CA ARG A 81 -7.68 -2.21 3.22
C ARG A 81 -7.46 -1.92 1.75
N GLU A 82 -7.22 -2.95 0.94
CA GLU A 82 -7.12 -2.83 -0.51
C GLU A 82 -8.44 -3.25 -1.16
N ILE A 83 -9.00 -2.35 -1.97
CA ILE A 83 -10.23 -2.56 -2.73
C ILE A 83 -9.88 -2.60 -4.21
N THR A 84 -10.28 -3.66 -4.89
CA THR A 84 -10.03 -3.88 -6.33
C THR A 84 -11.31 -3.87 -7.17
N ASP A 85 -12.47 -3.93 -6.53
CA ASP A 85 -13.77 -3.88 -7.18
C ASP A 85 -14.14 -2.42 -7.52
N VAL A 86 -14.25 -2.10 -8.81
CA VAL A 86 -14.46 -0.72 -9.27
C VAL A 86 -15.73 -0.07 -8.70
N PRO A 87 -16.90 -0.73 -8.66
CA PRO A 87 -18.09 -0.17 -8.00
C PRO A 87 -17.83 0.24 -6.54
N GLN A 88 -17.12 -0.59 -5.77
CA GLN A 88 -16.73 -0.22 -4.40
C GLN A 88 -15.72 0.94 -4.37
N ILE A 89 -14.73 0.96 -5.27
CA ILE A 89 -13.80 2.08 -5.40
C ILE A 89 -14.57 3.39 -5.67
N LYS A 90 -15.58 3.38 -6.56
CA LYS A 90 -16.41 4.56 -6.83
C LYS A 90 -17.13 5.05 -5.58
N ALA A 91 -17.74 4.13 -4.82
CA ALA A 91 -18.46 4.47 -3.59
C ALA A 91 -17.54 5.11 -2.54
N GLU A 92 -16.37 4.51 -2.29
CA GLU A 92 -15.41 5.00 -1.30
C GLU A 92 -14.82 6.36 -1.71
N LEU A 93 -14.43 6.53 -2.98
CA LEU A 93 -13.92 7.82 -3.47
C LEU A 93 -14.98 8.92 -3.36
N THR A 94 -16.24 8.64 -3.69
CA THR A 94 -17.34 9.62 -3.55
C THR A 94 -17.48 10.06 -2.09
N ALA A 95 -17.41 9.13 -1.14
CA ALA A 95 -17.46 9.42 0.28
C ALA A 95 -16.25 10.23 0.77
N ILE A 96 -15.03 9.86 0.37
CA ILE A 96 -13.77 10.54 0.75
C ILE A 96 -13.73 11.99 0.23
N MET A 97 -14.26 12.19 -0.99
CA MET A 97 -14.31 13.50 -1.66
C MET A 97 -15.49 14.35 -1.17
N GLY A 98 -16.38 13.82 -0.33
CA GLY A 98 -17.53 14.55 0.22
C GLY A 98 -18.56 14.96 -0.82
N ILE A 99 -18.69 14.19 -1.91
CA ILE A 99 -19.66 14.47 -2.98
C ILE A 99 -21.00 13.84 -2.61
N CYS A 100 -22.07 14.64 -2.54
CA CYS A 100 -23.40 14.17 -2.17
C CYS A 100 -24.05 13.32 -3.30
N PRO A 101 -24.77 12.23 -2.97
CA PRO A 101 -25.32 11.32 -3.97
C PRO A 101 -26.37 11.91 -4.91
N GLU A 102 -27.02 13.03 -4.56
CA GLU A 102 -28.05 13.67 -5.40
C GLU A 102 -27.58 14.12 -6.79
N HIS A 103 -26.27 14.15 -7.06
CA HIS A 103 -25.69 14.43 -8.38
C HIS A 103 -25.13 13.18 -9.11
N THR A 104 -25.26 11.99 -8.53
CA THR A 104 -24.57 10.76 -9.00
C THR A 104 -25.49 9.66 -9.53
N SER A 105 -26.82 9.89 -9.56
CA SER A 105 -27.82 8.86 -9.87
C SER A 105 -27.69 8.22 -11.27
N ASP A 106 -27.00 8.86 -12.20
CA ASP A 106 -26.77 8.32 -13.57
C ASP A 106 -25.53 7.42 -13.70
N PHE A 107 -24.64 7.35 -12.70
CA PHE A 107 -23.30 6.73 -12.88
C PHE A 107 -23.13 5.33 -12.27
N LEU A 108 -24.11 4.83 -11.51
CA LEU A 108 -23.98 3.61 -10.71
C LEU A 108 -24.49 2.33 -11.38
N GLN A 109 -24.99 2.40 -12.63
CA GLN A 109 -25.66 1.25 -13.29
C GLN A 109 -25.03 0.76 -14.61
N ALA A 110 -23.86 1.26 -15.02
CA ALA A 110 -23.23 0.80 -16.26
C ALA A 110 -22.27 -0.38 -16.01
N GLU A 111 -22.44 -1.46 -16.78
CA GLU A 111 -21.39 -2.47 -17.00
C GLU A 111 -20.15 -1.78 -17.56
N GLU A 112 -19.00 -1.95 -16.89
CA GLU A 112 -17.78 -1.22 -17.22
C GLU A 112 -17.26 -1.53 -18.62
N VAL A 113 -17.41 -0.57 -19.53
CA VAL A 113 -16.67 -0.55 -20.80
C VAL A 113 -15.28 0.04 -20.56
N HIS A 114 -14.25 -0.49 -21.24
CA HIS A 114 -12.88 -0.01 -21.15
C HIS A 114 -12.81 1.52 -21.35
N GLY A 115 -12.36 2.24 -20.31
CA GLY A 115 -12.19 3.70 -20.34
C GLY A 115 -13.29 4.51 -19.63
N GLU A 116 -14.44 3.92 -19.28
CA GLU A 116 -15.51 4.65 -18.57
C GLU A 116 -15.08 5.10 -17.18
N PHE A 117 -14.35 4.27 -16.45
CA PHE A 117 -13.85 4.64 -15.13
C PHE A 117 -12.77 5.74 -15.20
N GLU A 118 -11.90 5.73 -16.21
CA GLU A 118 -10.94 6.81 -16.41
C GLU A 118 -11.63 8.14 -16.70
N LYS A 119 -12.72 8.14 -17.49
CA LYS A 119 -13.53 9.33 -17.72
C LYS A 119 -14.21 9.80 -16.42
N TRP A 120 -14.78 8.87 -15.65
CA TRP A 120 -15.39 9.19 -14.36
C TRP A 120 -14.39 9.82 -13.37
N LEU A 121 -13.14 9.32 -13.33
CA LEU A 121 -12.07 9.95 -12.54
C LEU A 121 -11.78 11.39 -13.01
N GLN A 122 -11.77 11.65 -14.31
CA GLN A 122 -11.60 13.00 -14.86
C GLN A 122 -12.73 13.94 -14.42
N ASP A 123 -13.98 13.45 -14.38
CA ASP A 123 -15.13 14.22 -13.91
C ASP A 123 -15.02 14.55 -12.41
N MET A 124 -14.46 13.62 -11.62
CA MET A 124 -14.07 13.86 -10.22
C MET A 124 -12.81 14.72 -10.05
N ARG A 125 -12.19 15.17 -11.14
CA ARG A 125 -10.92 15.91 -11.17
C ARG A 125 -9.74 15.14 -10.58
N LEU A 126 -9.81 13.81 -10.60
CA LEU A 126 -8.70 12.92 -10.25
C LEU A 126 -7.88 12.64 -11.50
N LYS A 127 -6.58 12.96 -11.46
CA LYS A 127 -5.66 12.81 -12.60
C LYS A 127 -4.43 12.03 -12.20
N CYS A 128 -3.82 11.36 -13.18
CA CYS A 128 -2.53 10.73 -12.98
C CYS A 128 -1.50 11.80 -12.60
N PHE A 129 -0.87 11.66 -11.44
CA PHE A 129 0.18 12.58 -10.97
C PHE A 129 1.55 11.91 -10.86
N ALA A 130 1.61 10.57 -10.85
CA ALA A 130 2.85 9.81 -10.86
C ALA A 130 2.69 8.49 -11.64
N GLU A 131 3.70 8.12 -12.42
CA GLU A 131 3.81 6.84 -13.12
C GLU A 131 5.24 6.34 -13.01
N PHE A 132 5.43 5.08 -12.61
CA PHE A 132 6.74 4.45 -12.55
C PHE A 132 6.63 2.93 -12.61
N LYS A 133 7.74 2.29 -12.98
CA LYS A 133 7.89 0.84 -12.93
C LYS A 133 8.59 0.41 -11.66
N THR A 134 8.18 -0.72 -11.14
CA THR A 134 8.78 -1.37 -9.97
C THR A 134 9.17 -2.80 -10.33
N VAL A 135 10.38 -3.19 -9.96
CA VAL A 135 10.83 -4.58 -9.93
C VAL A 135 10.76 -5.03 -8.48
N ARG A 136 9.91 -6.02 -8.20
CA ARG A 136 9.68 -6.58 -6.87
C ARG A 136 10.34 -7.94 -6.75
N CYS A 137 11.13 -8.12 -5.71
CA CYS A 137 11.66 -9.41 -5.28
C CYS A 137 10.95 -9.83 -3.98
N SER A 138 10.23 -10.94 -4.03
CA SER A 138 9.38 -11.38 -2.92
C SER A 138 10.00 -12.54 -2.14
N TYR A 139 9.84 -12.48 -0.82
CA TYR A 139 10.27 -13.49 0.13
C TYR A 139 9.14 -13.82 1.11
N VAL A 140 9.17 -15.01 1.69
CA VAL A 140 8.29 -15.41 2.79
C VAL A 140 9.09 -15.94 3.96
N LEU A 141 8.71 -15.53 5.15
CA LEU A 141 9.22 -16.05 6.41
C LEU A 141 8.07 -16.72 7.16
N GLU A 142 8.23 -17.98 7.53
CA GLU A 142 7.27 -18.67 8.40
C GLU A 142 7.68 -18.44 9.86
N HIS A 143 6.74 -17.98 10.69
CA HIS A 143 6.99 -17.74 12.10
C HIS A 143 6.98 -19.06 12.89
N GLU A 144 8.07 -19.32 13.62
CA GLU A 144 8.22 -20.50 14.47
C GLU A 144 7.28 -20.39 15.68
N GLY A 145 6.12 -21.04 15.59
CA GLY A 145 5.17 -21.16 16.70
C GLY A 145 3.72 -21.22 16.22
N ASP A 146 3.29 -20.27 15.41
CA ASP A 146 1.91 -20.19 14.90
C ASP A 146 1.78 -20.50 13.40
N GLY A 147 2.90 -20.73 12.70
CA GLY A 147 2.92 -21.04 11.27
C GLY A 147 2.48 -19.89 10.38
N ARG A 148 2.36 -18.67 10.92
CA ARG A 148 1.98 -17.48 10.14
C ARG A 148 3.08 -17.15 9.16
N LYS A 149 2.67 -16.75 7.96
CA LYS A 149 3.57 -16.32 6.90
C LYS A 149 3.68 -14.79 6.93
N VAL A 150 4.89 -14.29 7.10
CA VAL A 150 5.26 -12.89 6.92
C VAL A 150 5.84 -12.77 5.52
N ARG A 151 5.30 -11.86 4.71
CA ARG A 151 5.84 -11.58 3.39
C ARG A 151 6.80 -10.39 3.48
N VAL A 152 7.92 -10.50 2.78
CA VAL A 152 8.88 -9.40 2.64
C VAL A 152 9.12 -9.14 1.16
N ASP A 153 8.75 -7.95 0.71
CA ASP A 153 8.92 -7.51 -0.67
C ASP A 153 10.02 -6.45 -0.75
N LEU A 154 10.96 -6.62 -1.66
CA LEU A 154 11.99 -5.63 -1.98
C LEU A 154 11.64 -5.00 -3.33
N ASP A 155 11.26 -3.73 -3.29
CA ASP A 155 10.81 -2.96 -4.45
C ASP A 155 11.89 -2.01 -4.93
N GLN A 156 12.33 -2.20 -6.17
CA GLN A 156 13.24 -1.29 -6.87
C GLN A 156 12.46 -0.53 -7.93
N THR A 157 12.38 0.80 -7.80
CA THR A 157 11.76 1.65 -8.83
C THR A 157 12.74 1.96 -9.96
N ASP A 158 12.20 2.28 -11.14
CA ASP A 158 12.96 2.67 -12.33
C ASP A 158 13.68 4.04 -12.21
N PHE A 159 13.35 4.82 -11.19
CA PHE A 159 14.04 6.07 -10.83
C PHE A 159 15.06 5.89 -9.69
N GLY A 160 15.39 4.65 -9.32
CA GLY A 160 16.55 4.33 -8.48
C GLY A 160 16.29 4.21 -6.98
N HIS A 161 15.03 4.29 -6.52
CA HIS A 161 14.71 4.07 -5.10
C HIS A 161 14.45 2.60 -4.81
N CYS A 162 14.98 2.11 -3.69
CA CYS A 162 14.73 0.76 -3.21
C CYS A 162 14.09 0.78 -1.82
N ILE A 163 12.89 0.21 -1.71
CA ILE A 163 12.11 0.13 -0.48
C ILE A 163 11.77 -1.32 -0.18
N GLY A 164 11.94 -1.72 1.07
CA GLY A 164 11.50 -2.99 1.58
C GLY A 164 10.16 -2.85 2.29
N GLU A 165 9.33 -3.86 2.19
CA GLU A 165 8.01 -3.93 2.81
C GLU A 165 7.88 -5.26 3.54
N ILE A 166 7.51 -5.22 4.82
CA ILE A 166 7.17 -6.37 5.64
C ILE A 166 5.66 -6.34 5.82
N GLU A 167 4.96 -7.35 5.33
CA GLU A 167 3.49 -7.39 5.34
C GLU A 167 2.95 -8.69 5.92
N VAL A 168 1.81 -8.59 6.59
CA VAL A 168 1.00 -9.70 7.06
C VAL A 168 -0.46 -9.41 6.74
N LEU A 169 -1.10 -10.32 6.01
CA LEU A 169 -2.53 -10.27 5.74
C LEU A 169 -3.29 -10.98 6.86
N VAL A 170 -4.27 -10.30 7.46
CA VAL A 170 -5.14 -10.86 8.50
C VAL A 170 -6.61 -10.61 8.21
N SER A 171 -7.49 -11.38 8.85
CA SER A 171 -8.89 -11.00 8.90
C SER A 171 -9.06 -9.82 9.87
N ASP A 172 -10.00 -8.92 9.58
CA ASP A 172 -10.24 -7.74 10.41
C ASP A 172 -10.62 -8.15 11.86
N GLY A 173 -9.92 -7.58 12.87
CA GLY A 173 -10.14 -7.88 14.29
C GLY A 173 -8.88 -8.21 15.11
N VAL A 174 -9.01 -9.18 16.03
CA VAL A 174 -8.04 -9.52 17.09
C VAL A 174 -6.67 -9.97 16.53
N GLU A 175 -6.63 -10.49 15.31
CA GLU A 175 -5.42 -10.92 14.63
C GLU A 175 -4.46 -9.77 14.30
N THR A 176 -4.95 -8.52 14.22
CA THR A 176 -4.12 -7.37 13.85
C THR A 176 -3.02 -7.06 14.87
N ALA A 177 -3.23 -7.33 16.17
CA ALA A 177 -2.19 -7.14 17.18
C ALA A 177 -1.04 -8.13 17.00
N PHE A 178 -1.35 -9.40 16.72
CA PHE A 178 -0.35 -10.42 16.46
C PHE A 178 0.38 -10.18 15.14
N ALA A 179 -0.32 -9.71 14.10
CA ALA A 179 0.31 -9.30 12.84
C ALA A 179 1.30 -8.16 13.05
N MET A 180 0.95 -7.13 13.82
CA MET A 180 1.87 -6.04 14.17
C MET A 180 3.10 -6.57 14.91
N GLN A 181 2.94 -7.54 15.82
CA GLN A 181 4.06 -8.17 16.49
C GLN A 181 4.96 -8.94 15.52
N SER A 182 4.39 -9.75 14.62
CA SER A 182 5.17 -10.50 13.61
C SER A 182 5.95 -9.56 12.68
N VAL A 183 5.32 -8.46 12.24
CA VAL A 183 5.98 -7.42 11.43
C VAL A 183 7.14 -6.80 12.21
N GLN A 184 6.92 -6.44 13.47
CA GLN A 184 7.93 -5.82 14.32
C GLN A 184 9.11 -6.76 14.61
N GLU A 185 8.86 -8.03 14.93
CA GLU A 185 9.90 -9.02 15.15
C GLU A 185 10.73 -9.28 13.88
N THR A 186 10.07 -9.32 12.72
CA THR A 186 10.75 -9.46 11.43
C THR A 186 11.62 -8.24 11.14
N ALA A 187 11.12 -7.03 11.39
CA ALA A 187 11.89 -5.78 11.24
C ALA A 187 13.15 -5.78 12.12
N GLN A 188 13.03 -6.23 13.37
CA GLN A 188 14.15 -6.35 14.30
C GLN A 188 15.21 -7.34 13.82
N LYS A 189 14.79 -8.51 13.33
CA LYS A 189 15.68 -9.52 12.73
C LYS A 189 16.40 -8.99 11.48
N LEU A 190 15.71 -8.17 10.69
CA LEU A 190 16.29 -7.48 9.55
C LEU A 190 17.15 -6.27 9.95
N GLY A 191 17.31 -5.96 11.23
CA GLY A 191 18.17 -4.87 11.70
C GLY A 191 17.58 -3.47 11.51
N ASP A 192 16.28 -3.35 11.22
CA ASP A 192 15.59 -2.07 11.13
C ASP A 192 15.17 -1.59 12.53
N TRP A 193 16.11 -0.97 13.25
CA TRP A 193 15.83 -0.44 14.58
C TRP A 193 15.43 1.04 14.55
N ARG A 194 15.93 1.83 13.59
CA ARG A 194 15.61 3.24 13.32
C ARG A 194 16.28 3.72 12.03
N ARG A 195 15.76 3.39 10.86
CA ARG A 195 16.02 4.24 9.68
C ARG A 195 14.70 4.87 9.28
N ASP A 196 14.44 6.05 9.85
CA ASP A 196 13.38 6.92 9.36
C ASP A 196 13.52 6.99 7.84
N ILE A 197 12.45 6.64 7.11
CA ILE A 197 12.37 7.01 5.70
C ILE A 197 12.54 8.53 5.71
N PRO A 198 13.59 9.10 5.11
CA PRO A 198 13.78 10.53 5.13
C PRO A 198 12.52 11.16 4.56
N VAL A 199 11.84 11.96 5.38
CA VAL A 199 10.74 12.80 4.91
C VAL A 199 11.37 13.69 3.84
N ILE A 200 10.93 13.55 2.59
CA ILE A 200 11.32 14.47 1.54
C ILE A 200 10.71 15.82 1.94
N GLU A 201 11.53 16.70 2.52
CA GLU A 201 11.14 18.09 2.70
C GLU A 201 10.99 18.71 1.31
N ILE A 202 9.75 18.79 0.84
CA ILE A 202 9.42 19.62 -0.31
C ILE A 202 9.54 21.06 0.18
N THR A 203 10.68 21.67 -0.08
CA THR A 203 10.86 23.11 0.11
C THR A 203 10.05 23.86 -0.95
N PRO A 204 9.34 24.95 -0.58
CA PRO A 204 8.49 25.69 -1.50
C PRO A 204 9.26 26.39 -2.63
#